data_AF-A0A3E2BPJ8-F1
#
_entry.id   AF-A0A3E2BPJ8-F1
#
_cell.length_a   1.000
_cell.length_b   1.000
_cell.length_c   1.000
_cell.angle_alpha   90.00
_cell.angle_beta   90.00
_cell.angle_gamma   90.00
#
_symmetry.space_group_name_H-M   'P 1'
#
loop_
_entity.id
_entity.type
_entity.pdbx_description
1 polymer ?
#
loop_
_entity_poly.entity_id
_entity_poly.type
_entity_poly.pdbx_seq_one_letter_code
_entity_poly.pdbx_strand_id
1 'polypeptide(L)'
;MKFLRYSVLLAILLAVMVSFLAGARTVQSATGQEQDEGLVPVKQLEVLAVLGWVDTGLDVKEGERFVFRVTGSISLQKGNPIASCGPEGLDLQTPQQPLPDRNLGAAVGRVVKVLSVTKDEETGEEIREEVSNVFYIGLVAEVEMPLEGRLYLGVNDNVFADNDGQFTVSIFRKKKE
;
A
#
# COMPACT_ATOMS: atom_id res chain seq x y z
N MET A 1 -70.16 -12.44 -28.87
CA MET A 1 -68.81 -12.62 -29.44
C MET A 1 -68.17 -13.83 -28.74
N LYS A 2 -68.59 -15.06 -29.06
CA LYS A 2 -67.88 -16.09 -29.87
C LYS A 2 -66.41 -16.24 -29.45
N PHE A 3 -66.11 -17.19 -28.55
CA PHE A 3 -65.55 -18.55 -28.80
C PHE A 3 -64.03 -18.51 -28.95
N LEU A 4 -63.19 -19.49 -28.56
CA LEU A 4 -63.26 -20.74 -27.82
C LEU A 4 -61.80 -21.22 -27.76
N ARG A 5 -61.47 -21.98 -26.72
CA ARG A 5 -60.23 -22.74 -26.55
C ARG A 5 -59.87 -23.57 -27.80
N TYR A 6 -58.58 -23.64 -28.14
CA TYR A 6 -58.01 -24.75 -28.90
C TYR A 6 -56.65 -25.15 -28.33
N SER A 7 -56.70 -26.22 -27.53
CA SER A 7 -55.61 -27.18 -27.42
C SER A 7 -55.71 -28.13 -28.63
N VAL A 8 -54.58 -28.61 -29.15
CA VAL A 8 -54.29 -29.99 -29.64
C VAL A 8 -53.20 -29.96 -30.72
N LEU A 9 -52.09 -30.62 -30.37
CA LEU A 9 -51.13 -31.39 -31.17
C LEU A 9 -51.12 -31.27 -32.70
N LEU A 10 -49.94 -30.97 -33.26
CA LEU A 10 -49.32 -31.88 -34.23
C LEU A 10 -47.78 -31.81 -34.14
N ALA A 11 -47.19 -32.96 -33.85
CA ALA A 11 -45.77 -33.20 -33.76
C ALA A 11 -45.18 -33.51 -35.13
N ILE A 12 -44.03 -32.93 -35.49
CA ILE A 12 -43.01 -33.60 -36.32
C ILE A 12 -41.62 -33.23 -35.80
N LEU A 13 -41.03 -34.24 -35.16
CA LEU A 13 -39.63 -34.63 -35.05
C LEU A 13 -38.64 -33.94 -36.03
N LEU A 14 -37.59 -33.32 -35.51
CA LEU A 14 -36.24 -33.60 -36.01
C LEU A 14 -35.23 -33.49 -34.87
N ALA A 15 -34.75 -34.64 -34.43
CA ALA A 15 -33.68 -34.79 -33.47
C ALA A 15 -32.32 -34.65 -34.16
N VAL A 16 -31.50 -33.71 -33.72
CA VAL A 16 -30.02 -33.74 -33.79
C VAL A 16 -29.55 -32.96 -32.55
N MET A 17 -29.10 -33.66 -31.49
CA MET A 17 -27.69 -33.69 -31.05
C MET A 17 -27.01 -32.31 -31.17
N VAL A 18 -26.56 -31.66 -30.11
CA VAL A 18 -25.40 -32.08 -29.30
C VAL A 18 -25.52 -31.51 -27.89
N SER A 19 -25.36 -32.39 -26.91
CA SER A 19 -25.12 -32.05 -25.50
C SER A 19 -23.75 -31.37 -25.37
N PHE A 20 -23.70 -30.05 -25.31
CA PHE A 20 -22.52 -29.36 -24.79
C PHE A 20 -22.68 -29.16 -23.29
N LEU A 21 -22.31 -30.20 -22.53
CA LEU A 21 -21.73 -30.02 -21.21
C LEU A 21 -20.32 -29.45 -21.41
N ALA A 22 -20.25 -28.15 -21.73
CA ALA A 22 -18.99 -27.42 -21.67
C ALA A 22 -18.74 -27.07 -20.21
N GLY A 23 -17.79 -27.77 -19.61
CA GLY A 23 -17.43 -27.68 -18.20
C GLY A 23 -17.23 -26.24 -17.74
N ALA A 24 -17.55 -26.04 -16.46
CA ALA A 24 -17.09 -24.90 -15.69
C ALA A 24 -15.59 -24.73 -15.90
N ARG A 25 -15.20 -23.76 -16.74
CA ARG A 25 -13.87 -23.19 -16.70
C ARG A 25 -13.89 -22.21 -15.55
N THR A 26 -13.49 -22.68 -14.37
CA THR A 26 -12.89 -21.80 -13.38
C THR A 26 -11.76 -21.06 -14.11
N VAL A 27 -11.97 -19.79 -14.40
CA VAL A 27 -10.88 -18.89 -14.77
C VAL A 27 -10.09 -18.72 -13.48
N GLN A 28 -9.21 -19.69 -13.23
CA GLN A 28 -8.21 -19.57 -12.21
C GLN A 28 -7.23 -18.53 -12.73
N SER A 29 -7.34 -17.30 -12.22
CA SER A 29 -6.37 -16.24 -12.46
C SER A 29 -4.99 -16.73 -12.03
N ALA A 30 -4.25 -17.27 -12.99
CA ALA A 30 -2.88 -17.75 -12.84
C ALA A 30 -1.86 -16.60 -12.79
N THR A 31 -2.28 -15.38 -12.44
CA THR A 31 -1.43 -14.19 -12.39
C THR A 31 -1.09 -13.74 -10.97
N GLY A 32 -1.63 -14.39 -9.93
CA GLY A 32 -1.40 -14.02 -8.53
C GLY A 32 -0.40 -14.88 -7.77
N GLN A 33 0.01 -16.05 -8.28
CA GLN A 33 0.81 -17.00 -7.51
C GLN A 33 2.33 -16.85 -7.69
N GLU A 34 2.82 -16.29 -8.80
CA GLU A 34 4.26 -16.05 -9.00
C GLU A 34 4.77 -14.77 -8.30
N GLN A 35 3.93 -13.74 -8.11
CA GLN A 35 4.38 -12.48 -7.49
C GLN A 35 4.58 -12.57 -5.97
N ASP A 36 4.09 -13.62 -5.33
CA ASP A 36 4.16 -13.81 -3.88
C ASP A 36 5.15 -14.90 -3.46
N GLU A 37 5.82 -15.57 -4.41
CA GLU A 37 6.84 -16.56 -4.09
C GLU A 37 8.00 -15.93 -3.30
N GLY A 38 8.31 -16.53 -2.16
CA GLY A 38 9.37 -16.03 -1.26
C GLY A 38 8.97 -14.82 -0.41
N LEU A 39 7.75 -14.28 -0.54
CA LEU A 39 7.26 -13.19 0.33
C LEU A 39 6.61 -13.75 1.60
N VAL A 40 7.06 -13.26 2.75
CA VAL A 40 6.49 -13.57 4.07
C VAL A 40 5.76 -12.34 4.57
N PRO A 41 4.42 -12.37 4.78
CA PRO A 41 3.71 -11.25 5.39
C PRO A 41 4.28 -10.94 6.77
N VAL A 42 4.62 -9.67 7.01
CA VAL A 42 5.20 -9.21 8.28
C VAL A 42 4.19 -8.38 9.06
N LYS A 43 3.56 -7.40 8.40
CA LYS A 43 2.64 -6.49 9.07
C LYS A 43 1.71 -5.82 8.07
N GLN A 44 0.54 -5.43 8.55
CA GLN A 44 -0.35 -4.49 7.86
C GLN A 44 -0.75 -3.40 8.87
N LEU A 45 -0.77 -2.15 8.43
CA LEU A 45 -1.13 -1.01 9.28
C LEU A 45 -1.67 0.16 8.46
N GLU A 46 -2.36 1.05 9.16
CA GLU A 46 -2.83 2.33 8.62
C GLU A 46 -1.79 3.42 8.85
N VAL A 47 -1.56 4.24 7.83
CA VAL A 47 -0.70 5.42 7.88
C VAL A 47 -1.60 6.63 7.69
N LEU A 48 -2.01 7.23 8.80
CA LEU A 48 -2.84 8.45 8.81
C LEU A 48 -1.99 9.64 8.35
N ALA A 49 -2.43 10.35 7.32
CA ALA A 49 -1.66 11.44 6.71
C ALA A 49 -1.35 12.58 7.69
N VAL A 50 -2.27 12.82 8.63
CA VAL A 50 -2.17 13.86 9.67
C VAL A 50 -1.08 13.60 10.71
N LEU A 51 -0.61 12.36 10.85
CA LEU A 51 0.45 12.00 11.81
C LEU A 51 1.85 12.22 11.25
N GLY A 52 1.99 12.37 9.93
CA GLY A 52 3.27 12.48 9.23
C GLY A 52 4.07 11.18 9.19
N TRP A 53 4.51 10.69 10.36
CA TRP A 53 5.25 9.44 10.51
C TRP A 53 4.59 8.51 11.52
N VAL A 54 4.34 7.27 11.10
CA VAL A 54 3.78 6.20 11.93
C VAL A 54 4.86 5.15 12.21
N ASP A 55 5.10 4.87 13.49
CA ASP A 55 5.99 3.78 13.91
C ASP A 55 5.36 2.43 13.54
N THR A 56 6.07 1.62 12.76
CA THR A 56 5.60 0.28 12.40
C THR A 56 5.79 -0.73 13.54
N GLY A 57 6.66 -0.43 14.51
CA GLY A 57 7.13 -1.38 15.52
C GLY A 57 8.11 -2.42 14.98
N LEU A 58 8.54 -2.31 13.71
CA LEU A 58 9.48 -3.23 13.09
C LEU A 58 10.90 -2.68 13.20
N ASP A 59 11.79 -3.50 13.74
CA ASP A 59 13.23 -3.29 13.64
C ASP A 59 13.76 -4.07 12.42
N VAL A 60 14.42 -3.36 11.51
CA VAL A 60 14.95 -3.90 10.26
C VAL A 60 16.47 -3.94 10.31
N LYS A 61 17.07 -4.83 9.53
CA LYS A 61 18.53 -4.88 9.33
C LYS A 61 18.89 -4.37 7.95
N GLU A 62 20.04 -3.70 7.86
CA GLU A 62 20.61 -3.28 6.58
C GLU A 62 20.76 -4.48 5.63
N GLY A 63 20.39 -4.30 4.37
CA GLY A 63 20.41 -5.35 3.35
C GLY A 63 19.24 -6.36 3.41
N GLU A 64 18.34 -6.28 4.40
CA GLU A 64 17.07 -7.03 4.31
C GLU A 64 16.20 -6.49 3.18
N ARG A 65 15.48 -7.36 2.47
CA ARG A 65 14.55 -6.96 1.41
C ARG A 65 13.12 -7.04 1.89
N PHE A 66 12.39 -5.94 1.73
CA PHE A 66 10.97 -5.85 2.01
C PHE A 66 10.19 -5.42 0.79
N VAL A 67 8.98 -5.94 0.67
CA VAL A 67 8.00 -5.49 -0.31
C VAL A 67 6.90 -4.74 0.42
N PHE A 68 6.58 -3.56 -0.07
CA PHE A 68 5.50 -2.72 0.41
C PHE A 68 4.41 -2.67 -0.64
N ARG A 69 3.15 -2.85 -0.23
CA ARG A 69 1.97 -2.64 -1.06
C ARG A 69 1.08 -1.64 -0.36
N VAL A 70 0.78 -0.54 -1.05
CA VAL A 70 0.06 0.59 -0.47
C VAL A 70 -1.26 0.77 -1.21
N THR A 71 -2.34 0.98 -0.45
CA THR A 71 -3.65 1.33 -0.98
C THR A 71 -4.23 2.49 -0.21
N GLY A 72 -5.33 3.08 -0.70
CA GLY A 72 -6.02 4.19 -0.06
C GLY A 72 -5.69 5.52 -0.72
N SER A 73 -6.12 6.59 -0.06
CA SER A 73 -6.00 7.95 -0.56
C SER A 73 -5.92 8.93 0.61
N ILE A 74 -5.21 10.02 0.39
CA ILE A 74 -5.06 11.10 1.34
C ILE A 74 -5.48 12.42 0.67
N SER A 75 -5.76 13.44 1.48
CA SER A 75 -5.77 14.83 1.04
C SER A 75 -4.65 15.59 1.73
N LEU A 76 -3.90 16.38 0.97
CA LEU A 76 -2.84 17.26 1.48
C LEU A 76 -3.36 18.64 1.93
N GLN A 77 -4.66 18.86 1.77
CA GLN A 77 -5.34 20.06 2.24
C GLN A 77 -6.81 19.74 2.44
N LYS A 78 -7.25 19.66 3.69
CA LYS A 78 -8.63 19.33 4.05
C LYS A 78 -9.62 20.29 3.39
N GLY A 79 -10.61 19.72 2.69
CA GLY A 79 -11.63 20.47 1.98
C GLY A 79 -11.23 20.95 0.58
N ASN A 80 -10.00 20.67 0.12
CA ASN A 80 -9.57 20.93 -1.24
C ASN A 80 -9.58 19.64 -2.09
N PRO A 81 -10.56 19.43 -2.99
CA PRO A 81 -10.66 18.20 -3.77
C PRO A 81 -9.48 17.94 -4.71
N ILE A 82 -8.76 18.98 -5.16
CA ILE A 82 -7.59 18.81 -6.04
C ILE A 82 -6.32 18.44 -5.27
N ALA A 83 -6.34 18.52 -3.93
CA ALA A 83 -5.23 18.12 -3.08
C ALA A 83 -5.29 16.63 -2.69
N SER A 84 -6.24 15.87 -3.25
CA SER A 84 -6.37 14.44 -3.00
C SER A 84 -5.47 13.62 -3.93
N CYS A 85 -4.76 12.64 -3.37
CA CYS A 85 -3.89 11.75 -4.13
C CYS A 85 -3.87 10.32 -3.59
N GLY A 86 -3.44 9.41 -4.46
CA GLY A 86 -3.12 8.03 -4.08
C GLY A 86 -1.66 7.89 -3.63
N PRO A 87 -1.16 6.66 -3.46
CA PRO A 87 0.18 6.40 -2.91
C PRO A 87 1.35 6.98 -3.73
N GLU A 88 1.16 7.25 -5.02
CA GLU A 88 2.16 7.90 -5.88
C GLU A 88 2.25 9.43 -5.68
N GLY A 89 1.38 10.01 -4.85
CA GLY A 89 1.34 11.45 -4.59
C GLY A 89 0.71 12.28 -5.73
N LEU A 90 0.74 13.60 -5.56
CA LEU A 90 0.42 14.57 -6.60
C LEU A 90 1.64 14.76 -7.52
N ASP A 91 1.41 15.05 -8.80
CA ASP A 91 2.47 15.45 -9.74
C ASP A 91 2.97 16.88 -9.42
N LEU A 92 3.65 16.99 -8.29
CA LEU A 92 4.15 18.21 -7.67
C LEU A 92 5.32 17.84 -6.76
N GLN A 93 6.39 18.63 -6.78
CA GLN A 93 7.56 18.42 -5.94
C GLN A 93 7.89 19.72 -5.22
N THR A 94 8.23 19.64 -3.93
CA THR A 94 8.63 20.81 -3.13
C THR A 94 10.02 20.61 -2.53
N PRO A 95 10.87 21.64 -2.45
CA PRO A 95 12.23 21.48 -1.94
C PRO A 95 12.32 21.05 -0.46
N GLN A 96 11.27 21.32 0.32
CA GLN A 96 11.29 21.11 1.76
C GLN A 96 10.93 19.67 2.15
N GLN A 97 10.11 18.97 1.36
CA GLN A 97 9.59 17.64 1.70
C GLN A 97 10.71 16.59 1.93
N PRO A 98 10.42 15.48 2.64
CA PRO A 98 11.42 14.48 2.98
C PRO A 98 12.23 13.92 1.79
N LEU A 99 11.57 13.75 0.63
CA LEU A 99 12.19 13.36 -0.64
C LEU A 99 11.90 14.43 -1.71
N PRO A 100 12.79 15.44 -1.89
CA PRO A 100 12.57 16.56 -2.81
C PRO A 100 12.45 16.17 -4.30
N ASP A 101 12.99 15.02 -4.69
CA ASP A 101 12.96 14.48 -6.05
C ASP A 101 11.73 13.59 -6.32
N ARG A 102 10.77 13.54 -5.39
CA ARG A 102 9.56 12.70 -5.47
C ARG A 102 8.29 13.51 -5.30
N ASN A 103 7.18 12.91 -5.67
CA ASN A 103 5.88 13.56 -5.60
C ASN A 103 5.47 13.89 -4.17
N LEU A 104 4.91 15.09 -3.97
CA LEU A 104 4.31 15.53 -2.72
C LEU A 104 3.13 14.61 -2.39
N GLY A 105 3.05 14.16 -1.15
CA GLY A 105 2.01 13.25 -0.70
C GLY A 105 2.25 11.77 -1.00
N ALA A 106 3.33 11.42 -1.70
CA ALA A 106 3.63 10.02 -1.98
C ALA A 106 3.89 9.23 -0.68
N ALA A 107 3.56 7.94 -0.69
CA ALA A 107 3.91 7.03 0.38
C ALA A 107 5.42 6.86 0.46
N VAL A 108 5.98 7.02 1.67
CA VAL A 108 7.43 6.94 1.94
C VAL A 108 7.70 6.14 3.20
N GLY A 109 8.92 5.60 3.28
CA GLY A 109 9.44 4.95 4.47
C GLY A 109 10.65 5.69 5.01
N ARG A 110 10.89 5.52 6.31
CA ARG A 110 12.09 6.03 6.98
C ARG A 110 12.62 4.98 7.95
N VAL A 111 13.91 4.68 7.88
CA VAL A 111 14.58 3.91 8.94
C VAL A 111 15.35 4.87 9.82
N VAL A 112 15.22 4.73 11.14
CA VAL A 112 15.91 5.54 12.14
C VAL A 112 16.80 4.63 13.00
N LYS A 113 18.09 4.97 13.07
CA LYS A 113 19.07 4.32 13.94
C LYS A 113 19.48 5.28 15.04
N VAL A 114 19.23 4.89 16.28
CA VAL A 114 19.73 5.61 17.46
C VAL A 114 21.21 5.27 17.65
N LEU A 115 22.07 6.27 17.63
CA LEU A 115 23.52 6.15 17.81
C LEU A 115 23.90 6.26 19.29
N SER A 116 23.29 7.20 20.02
CA SER A 116 23.50 7.39 21.44
C SER A 116 22.26 8.00 22.10
N VAL A 117 22.08 7.73 23.39
CA VAL A 117 21.11 8.41 24.24
C VAL A 117 21.87 8.92 25.44
N THR A 118 21.95 10.24 25.58
CA THR A 118 22.55 10.90 26.74
C THR A 118 21.46 11.62 27.51
N LYS A 119 21.68 11.86 28.80
CA LYS A 119 20.75 12.61 29.64
C LYS A 119 21.43 13.92 30.02
N ASP A 120 20.79 15.03 29.68
CA ASP A 120 21.22 16.35 30.15
C ASP A 120 21.14 16.38 31.68
N GLU A 121 22.26 16.66 32.35
CA GLU A 121 22.36 16.55 33.80
C GLU A 121 21.61 17.67 34.53
N GLU A 122 21.38 18.81 33.88
CA GLU A 122 20.71 19.97 34.47
C GLU A 122 19.18 19.85 34.34
N THR A 123 18.70 19.48 33.16
CA THR A 123 17.28 19.44 32.80
C THR A 123 16.66 18.06 32.94
N GLY A 124 17.49 17.01 32.89
CA GLY A 124 17.06 15.61 32.84
C GLY A 124 16.48 15.18 31.50
N GLU A 125 16.60 15.98 30.45
CA GLU A 125 16.13 15.67 29.10
C GLU A 125 16.99 14.57 28.45
N GLU A 126 16.35 13.62 27.75
CA GLU A 126 17.06 12.64 26.93
C GLU A 126 17.44 13.26 25.59
N ILE A 127 18.74 13.39 25.31
CA ILE A 127 19.27 13.78 24.01
C ILE A 127 19.55 12.51 23.22
N ARG A 128 18.89 12.36 22.08
CA ARG A 128 19.07 11.21 21.18
C ARG A 128 19.82 11.65 19.94
N GLU A 129 20.99 11.06 19.72
CA GLU A 129 21.70 11.20 18.46
C GLU A 129 21.21 10.11 17.51
N GLU A 130 20.68 10.50 16.36
CA GLU A 130 20.06 9.59 15.42
C GLU A 130 20.56 9.85 14.00
N VAL A 131 20.69 8.77 13.22
CA VAL A 131 20.81 8.84 11.76
C VAL A 131 19.57 8.22 11.16
N SER A 132 19.06 8.81 10.08
CA SER A 132 17.91 8.27 9.37
C SER A 132 18.10 8.25 7.87
N ASN A 133 17.39 7.35 7.20
CA ASN A 133 17.35 7.26 5.76
C ASN A 133 15.89 7.15 5.31
N VAL A 134 15.48 8.03 4.39
CA VAL A 134 14.14 8.08 3.82
C VAL A 134 14.16 7.47 2.43
N PHE A 135 13.14 6.68 2.09
CA PHE A 135 13.03 6.02 0.79
C PHE A 135 11.61 6.06 0.23
N TYR A 136 11.52 6.05 -1.10
CA TYR A 136 10.26 6.07 -1.83
C TYR A 136 9.56 4.71 -1.75
N ILE A 137 8.22 4.71 -1.58
CA ILE A 137 7.40 3.49 -1.62
C ILE A 137 6.39 3.53 -2.77
N GLY A 138 5.64 4.62 -2.92
CA GLY A 138 4.57 4.68 -3.93
C GLY A 138 3.49 3.62 -3.71
N LEU A 139 2.91 3.10 -4.81
CA LEU A 139 1.89 2.05 -4.80
C LEU A 139 2.47 0.67 -4.43
N VAL A 140 3.62 0.31 -5.01
CA VAL A 140 4.35 -0.93 -4.73
C VAL A 140 5.85 -0.67 -4.83
N ALA A 141 6.62 -1.11 -3.84
CA ALA A 141 8.08 -1.08 -3.89
C ALA A 141 8.70 -2.35 -3.27
N GLU A 142 9.74 -2.87 -3.91
CA GLU A 142 10.73 -3.75 -3.26
C GLU A 142 11.91 -2.87 -2.84
N VAL A 143 12.24 -2.88 -1.54
CA VAL A 143 13.27 -2.04 -0.95
C VAL A 143 14.26 -2.92 -0.21
N GLU A 144 15.53 -2.81 -0.59
CA GLU A 144 16.65 -3.29 0.22
C GLU A 144 16.92 -2.23 1.30
N MET A 145 16.81 -2.62 2.57
CA MET A 145 16.86 -1.69 3.69
C MET A 145 18.23 -1.00 3.73
N PRO A 146 18.27 0.35 3.60
CA PRO A 146 19.52 1.10 3.45
C PRO A 146 20.28 1.29 4.77
N LEU A 147 19.64 0.95 5.88
CA LEU A 147 20.10 1.19 7.23
C LEU A 147 19.42 0.18 8.17
N GLU A 148 20.10 -0.22 9.24
CA GLU A 148 19.45 -0.94 10.34
C GLU A 148 18.76 0.03 11.31
N GLY A 149 17.62 -0.36 11.88
CA GLY A 149 16.94 0.47 12.87
C GLY A 149 15.43 0.32 12.85
N ARG A 150 14.74 1.30 13.44
CA ARG A 150 13.28 1.33 13.54
C ARG A 150 12.67 1.85 12.24
N LEU A 151 11.75 1.07 11.67
CA LEU A 151 11.03 1.43 10.46
C LEU A 151 9.79 2.26 10.79
N TYR A 152 9.67 3.41 10.12
CA TYR A 152 8.50 4.28 10.10
C TYR A 152 7.95 4.38 8.68
N LEU A 153 6.65 4.61 8.57
CA LEU A 153 5.97 4.90 7.31
C LEU A 153 5.29 6.26 7.38
N GLY A 154 5.19 6.93 6.26
CA GLY A 154 4.67 8.28 6.22
C GLY A 154 4.26 8.75 4.85
N VAL A 155 4.03 10.06 4.79
CA VAL A 155 3.65 10.81 3.60
C VAL A 155 4.80 11.76 3.25
N ASN A 156 5.14 11.89 1.97
CA ASN A 156 6.17 12.81 1.49
C ASN A 156 5.68 14.26 1.56
N ASP A 157 5.60 14.80 2.76
CA ASP A 157 5.12 16.12 3.10
C ASP A 157 5.76 16.54 4.43
N ASN A 158 5.69 17.83 4.78
CA ASN A 158 6.11 18.37 6.07
C ASN A 158 5.01 19.17 6.78
N VAL A 159 3.88 19.43 6.11
CA VAL A 159 2.76 20.18 6.68
C VAL A 159 1.61 19.21 6.89
N PHE A 160 1.59 18.53 8.04
CA PHE A 160 0.64 17.43 8.27
C PHE A 160 -0.71 17.87 8.84
N ALA A 161 -0.78 19.07 9.46
CA ALA A 161 -1.92 19.46 10.27
C ALA A 161 -3.23 19.64 9.47
N ASP A 162 -3.13 19.95 8.18
CA ASP A 162 -4.26 20.07 7.26
C ASP A 162 -4.43 18.85 6.36
N ASN A 163 -3.66 17.78 6.58
CA ASN A 163 -3.83 16.53 5.87
C ASN A 163 -5.03 15.73 6.41
N ASP A 164 -5.61 14.89 5.55
CA ASP A 164 -6.71 13.99 5.89
C ASP A 164 -6.61 12.66 5.16
N GLY A 165 -7.37 11.67 5.61
CA GLY A 165 -7.36 10.33 5.04
C GLY A 165 -6.12 9.51 5.45
N GLN A 166 -5.96 8.39 4.78
CA GLN A 166 -4.98 7.39 5.17
C GLN A 166 -4.58 6.46 4.04
N PHE A 167 -3.38 5.93 4.16
CA PHE A 167 -2.96 4.73 3.43
C PHE A 167 -3.13 3.49 4.29
N THR A 168 -3.38 2.34 3.64
CA THR A 168 -3.20 1.01 4.23
C THR A 168 -1.97 0.40 3.60
N VAL A 169 -0.98 0.04 4.41
CA VAL A 169 0.30 -0.52 3.95
C VAL A 169 0.41 -1.96 4.40
N SER A 170 0.61 -2.87 3.44
CA SER A 170 0.97 -4.26 3.69
C SER A 170 2.47 -4.44 3.45
N ILE A 171 3.16 -5.01 4.44
CA ILE A 171 4.61 -5.19 4.47
C ILE A 171 4.91 -6.68 4.43
N PHE A 172 5.78 -7.07 3.50
CA PHE A 172 6.28 -8.43 3.34
C PHE A 172 7.79 -8.42 3.42
N ARG A 173 8.40 -9.47 4.00
CA ARG A 173 9.84 -9.71 3.93
C ARG A 173 10.10 -10.73 2.83
N LYS A 174 11.05 -10.45 1.95
CA LYS A 174 11.52 -11.40 0.94
C LYS A 174 12.55 -12.33 1.56
N LYS A 175 12.35 -13.64 1.46
CA LYS A 175 13.36 -14.62 1.92
C LYS A 175 14.64 -14.44 1.11
N LYS A 176 15.80 -14.56 1.76
CA LYS A 176 17.07 -14.70 1.05
C LYS A 176 17.05 -16.04 0.32
N GLU A 177 17.28 -16.01 -0.99
CA GLU A 177 17.54 -17.21 -1.80
C GLU A 177 18.86 -17.88 -1.38
#